data_AF-A0A2X3V015-F1
#
_entry.id   AF-A0A2X3V015-F1
#
_cell.length_a   1.000
_cell.length_b   1.000
_cell.length_c   1.000
_cell.angle_alpha   90.00
_cell.angle_beta   90.00
_cell.angle_gamma   90.00
#
_symmetry.space_group_name_H-M   'P 1'
#
loop_
_entity.id
_entity.type
_entity.pdbx_description
1 polymer ?
#
loop_
_entity_poly.entity_id
_entity_poly.type
_entity_poly.pdbx_seq_one_letter_code
_entity_poly.pdbx_strand_id
1 'polypeptide(L)'
;MVPGLTSEYVLDCIKAHLKKEGFDRIKGTFTLGEESYRSDMSAPAIVNVIELAKGFYEEGVAVLPTAAGTGPMHMIYEALGVPMVAFGIGNANSRDHGGDGNVSLADYYTHIELIKELIANYE
;
A
#
# COMPACT_ATOMS: atom_id res chain seq x y z
N MET A 1 -8.77 3.92 -6.40
CA MET A 1 -9.33 5.20 -5.92
C MET A 1 -8.33 5.86 -4.98
N VAL A 2 -8.62 7.07 -4.49
CA VAL A 2 -7.82 7.76 -3.47
C VAL A 2 -8.69 8.07 -2.24
N PRO A 3 -8.10 8.34 -1.07
CA PRO A 3 -8.87 8.49 0.16
C PRO A 3 -10.00 9.52 0.03
N GLY A 4 -11.17 9.19 0.60
CA GLY A 4 -12.39 9.99 0.49
C GLY A 4 -13.31 9.61 -0.68
N LEU A 5 -12.94 8.62 -1.50
CA LEU A 5 -13.79 8.07 -2.55
C LEU A 5 -14.19 6.62 -2.25
N THR A 6 -15.49 6.32 -2.33
CA THR A 6 -16.02 4.94 -2.35
C THR A 6 -16.37 4.52 -3.78
N SER A 7 -16.33 3.21 -4.06
CA SER A 7 -16.49 2.71 -5.43
C SER A 7 -17.92 2.91 -5.94
N GLU A 8 -18.89 2.78 -5.04
CA GLU A 8 -20.31 3.01 -5.27
C GLU A 8 -20.58 4.48 -5.56
N TYR A 9 -20.02 5.40 -4.76
CA TYR A 9 -20.16 6.84 -5.00
C TYR A 9 -19.60 7.24 -6.37
N VAL A 10 -18.40 6.74 -6.70
CA VAL A 10 -17.78 7.02 -8.00
C VAL A 10 -18.63 6.46 -9.15
N LEU A 11 -19.18 5.25 -9.00
CA LEU A 11 -20.08 4.67 -10.01
C LEU A 11 -21.36 5.51 -10.18
N ASP A 12 -21.94 6.02 -9.09
CA ASP A 12 -23.13 6.87 -9.14
C ASP A 12 -22.84 8.21 -9.81
N CYS A 13 -21.69 8.82 -9.54
CA CYS A 13 -21.22 10.01 -10.25
C CYS A 13 -21.08 9.76 -11.75
N ILE A 14 -20.50 8.62 -12.15
CA ILE A 14 -20.36 8.24 -13.56
C ILE A 14 -21.73 8.07 -14.23
N LYS A 15 -22.65 7.34 -13.59
CA LYS A 15 -24.02 7.15 -14.10
C LYS A 15 -24.77 8.48 -14.26
N ALA A 16 -24.66 9.37 -13.27
CA ALA A 16 -25.27 10.68 -13.30
C ALA A 16 -24.70 11.54 -14.44
N HIS A 17 -23.38 11.51 -14.65
CA HIS A 17 -22.73 12.22 -15.74
C HIS A 17 -23.19 11.69 -17.11
N LEU A 18 -23.18 10.38 -17.33
CA LEU A 18 -23.62 9.78 -18.59
C LEU A 18 -25.07 10.14 -18.92
N LYS A 19 -25.96 10.12 -17.92
CA LYS A 19 -27.35 10.53 -18.10
C LYS A 19 -27.46 12.01 -18.52
N LYS A 20 -26.67 12.89 -17.89
CA LYS A 20 -26.65 14.33 -18.21
C LYS A 20 -26.23 14.58 -19.66
N GLU A 21 -25.30 13.80 -20.18
CA GLU A 21 -24.79 13.91 -21.56
C GLU A 21 -25.68 13.18 -22.60
N GLY A 22 -26.84 12.67 -22.21
CA GLY A 22 -27.78 12.00 -23.12
C GLY A 22 -27.48 10.53 -23.42
N PHE A 23 -26.66 9.88 -22.58
CA PHE A 23 -26.34 8.45 -22.67
C PHE A 23 -27.15 7.60 -21.67
N ASP A 24 -28.45 7.85 -21.58
CA ASP A 24 -29.40 7.22 -20.64
C ASP A 24 -29.63 5.72 -20.88
N ARG A 25 -29.20 5.19 -22.04
CA ARG A 25 -29.30 3.76 -22.37
C ARG A 25 -28.11 2.92 -21.89
N ILE A 26 -27.00 3.54 -21.46
CA ILE A 26 -25.83 2.83 -20.95
C ILE A 26 -26.14 2.33 -19.52
N LYS A 27 -25.88 1.04 -19.27
CA LYS A 27 -26.06 0.41 -17.95
C LYS A 27 -24.70 0.13 -17.34
N GLY A 28 -24.45 0.68 -16.14
CA GLY A 28 -23.28 0.33 -15.32
C GLY A 28 -23.65 -0.69 -14.26
N THR A 29 -22.98 -1.85 -14.28
CA THR A 29 -23.10 -2.89 -13.25
C THR A 29 -21.90 -2.83 -12.34
N PHE A 30 -22.12 -2.68 -11.03
CA PHE A 30 -21.06 -2.78 -10.05
C PHE A 30 -20.60 -4.23 -9.92
N THR A 31 -19.29 -4.46 -9.88
CA THR A 31 -18.71 -5.81 -9.71
C THR A 31 -17.89 -5.90 -8.44
N LEU A 32 -16.85 -5.07 -8.32
CA LEU A 32 -15.93 -5.03 -7.19
C LEU A 32 -15.56 -3.58 -6.87
N GLY A 33 -15.15 -3.36 -5.62
CA GLY A 33 -14.59 -2.11 -5.14
C GLY A 33 -13.65 -2.38 -3.97
N GLU A 34 -12.56 -1.61 -3.89
CA GLU A 34 -11.61 -1.64 -2.77
C GLU A 34 -11.37 -0.20 -2.34
N GLU A 35 -11.57 0.08 -1.05
CA GLU A 35 -11.33 1.41 -0.51
C GLU A 35 -9.83 1.65 -0.30
N SER A 36 -9.40 2.87 -0.55
CA SER A 36 -7.98 3.24 -0.48
C SER A 36 -7.60 3.74 0.91
N TYR A 37 -6.37 3.47 1.30
CA TYR A 37 -5.78 3.98 2.53
C TYR A 37 -4.40 4.59 2.27
N ARG A 38 -4.07 5.66 3.01
CA ARG A 38 -2.71 6.22 3.10
C ARG A 38 -2.56 6.96 4.43
N SER A 39 -1.33 7.05 4.91
CA SER A 39 -0.97 7.95 6.02
C SER A 39 0.14 8.91 5.57
N ASP A 40 0.41 9.96 6.34
CA ASP A 40 1.53 10.87 6.08
C ASP A 40 2.89 10.34 6.56
N MET A 41 2.92 9.09 7.06
CA MET A 41 4.10 8.39 7.59
C MET A 41 4.71 9.02 8.85
N SER A 42 3.98 9.91 9.53
CA SER A 42 4.48 10.66 10.70
C SER A 42 4.34 9.95 12.05
N ALA A 43 3.60 8.82 12.12
CA ALA A 43 3.42 8.09 13.36
C ALA A 43 4.79 7.67 13.95
N PRO A 44 5.06 7.87 15.25
CA PRO A 44 6.40 7.61 15.83
C PRO A 44 6.94 6.20 15.57
N ALA A 45 6.07 5.17 15.60
CA ALA A 45 6.46 3.80 15.29
C ALA A 45 6.89 3.61 13.82
N ILE A 46 6.28 4.35 12.88
CA ILE A 46 6.66 4.34 11.46
C ILE A 46 7.99 5.09 11.26
N VAL A 47 8.15 6.25 11.91
CA VAL A 47 9.41 7.01 11.88
C VAL A 47 10.57 6.17 12.39
N ASN A 48 10.36 5.38 13.45
CA ASN A 48 11.37 4.45 13.96
C ASN A 48 11.84 3.44 12.89
N VAL A 49 10.90 2.79 12.20
CA VAL A 49 11.21 1.87 11.09
C VAL A 49 12.00 2.57 9.99
N ILE A 50 11.62 3.81 9.63
CA ILE A 50 12.31 4.61 8.61
C ILE A 50 13.77 4.87 9.01
N GLU A 51 14.00 5.30 10.25
CA GLU A 51 15.36 5.61 10.72
C GLU A 51 16.23 4.36 10.82
N LEU A 52 15.69 3.24 11.31
CA LEU A 52 16.42 1.96 11.35
C LEU A 52 16.81 1.50 9.95
N ALA A 53 15.87 1.52 9.00
CA ALA A 53 16.09 1.03 7.65
C ALA A 53 17.21 1.79 6.91
N LYS A 54 17.43 3.08 7.19
CA LYS A 54 18.56 3.85 6.61
C LYS A 54 19.94 3.25 6.94
N GLY A 55 20.06 2.49 8.04
CA GLY A 55 21.30 1.81 8.40
C GLY A 55 21.56 0.51 7.63
N PHE A 56 20.55 -0.04 6.93
CA PHE A 56 20.62 -1.34 6.25
C PHE A 56 20.70 -1.24 4.73
N TYR A 57 20.40 -0.08 4.15
CA TYR A 57 20.39 0.13 2.70
C TYR A 57 21.28 1.33 2.34
N GLU A 58 22.36 1.07 1.58
CA GLU A 58 23.37 2.09 1.22
C GLU A 58 22.78 3.23 0.39
N GLU A 59 21.87 2.90 -0.53
CA GLU A 59 21.17 3.88 -1.38
C GLU A 59 20.08 4.66 -0.61
N GLY A 60 19.85 4.33 0.65
CA GLY A 60 18.82 4.91 1.50
C GLY A 60 17.44 4.29 1.30
N VAL A 61 16.40 5.02 1.71
CA VAL A 61 15.01 4.54 1.72
C VAL A 61 14.07 5.49 0.99
N ALA A 62 13.11 4.93 0.25
CA ALA A 62 12.03 5.67 -0.36
C ALA A 62 10.79 5.63 0.55
N VAL A 63 10.45 6.76 1.17
CA VAL A 63 9.27 6.87 2.05
C VAL A 63 8.08 7.40 1.25
N LEU A 64 7.08 6.55 1.04
CA LEU A 64 5.89 6.87 0.27
C LEU A 64 4.63 6.75 1.14
N PRO A 65 3.74 7.76 1.16
CA PRO A 65 2.43 7.67 1.81
C PRO A 65 1.57 6.49 1.34
N THR A 66 1.72 6.07 0.08
CA THR A 66 0.95 5.01 -0.54
C THR A 66 1.68 4.45 -1.76
N ALA A 67 1.46 3.16 -2.04
CA ALA A 67 1.82 2.54 -3.31
C ALA A 67 0.66 2.69 -4.31
N ALA A 68 0.93 2.55 -5.61
CA ALA A 68 -0.12 2.62 -6.64
C ALA A 68 -1.03 1.37 -6.66
N GLY A 69 -0.62 0.30 -5.98
CA GLY A 69 -1.37 -0.96 -5.89
C GLY A 69 -2.64 -0.85 -5.04
N THR A 70 -3.52 -1.82 -5.20
CA THR A 70 -4.69 -2.02 -4.32
C THR A 70 -4.38 -3.09 -3.28
N GLY A 71 -5.02 -3.03 -2.13
CA GLY A 71 -4.83 -3.99 -1.05
C GLY A 71 -5.66 -3.62 0.17
N PRO A 72 -5.73 -4.50 1.18
CA PRO A 72 -6.74 -4.46 2.24
C PRO A 72 -6.46 -3.42 3.34
N MET A 73 -5.54 -2.46 3.12
CA MET A 73 -5.09 -1.54 4.16
C MET A 73 -6.24 -0.74 4.77
N HIS A 74 -7.23 -0.32 3.97
CA HIS A 74 -8.41 0.38 4.49
C HIS A 74 -9.19 -0.48 5.48
N MET A 75 -9.50 -1.73 5.08
CA MET A 75 -10.21 -2.69 5.92
C MET A 75 -9.46 -2.97 7.23
N ILE A 76 -8.13 -3.15 7.17
CA ILE A 76 -7.31 -3.41 8.37
C ILE A 76 -7.30 -2.20 9.30
N TYR A 77 -7.15 -0.98 8.76
CA TYR A 77 -7.15 0.23 9.58
C TYR A 77 -8.48 0.47 10.28
N GLU A 78 -9.60 0.33 9.56
CA GLU A 78 -10.95 0.47 10.14
C GLU A 78 -11.19 -0.51 11.29
N ALA A 79 -10.65 -1.73 11.18
CA ALA A 79 -10.82 -2.75 12.20
C ALA A 79 -9.94 -2.54 13.44
N LEU A 80 -8.71 -2.06 13.27
CA LEU A 80 -7.68 -2.08 14.33
C LEU A 80 -7.21 -0.70 14.80
N GLY A 81 -7.31 0.34 13.96
CA GLY A 81 -6.84 1.69 14.27
C GLY A 81 -5.32 1.80 14.53
N VAL A 82 -4.52 0.84 14.09
CA VAL A 82 -3.07 0.80 14.33
C VAL A 82 -2.29 1.47 13.17
N PRO A 83 -1.17 2.15 13.45
CA PRO A 83 -0.25 2.60 12.40
C PRO A 83 0.27 1.42 11.57
N MET A 84 0.32 1.58 10.25
CA MET A 84 0.75 0.52 9.34
C MET A 84 1.82 1.02 8.38
N VAL A 85 2.85 0.19 8.17
CA VAL A 85 3.93 0.41 7.21
C VAL A 85 4.27 -0.92 6.55
N ALA A 86 4.60 -0.88 5.25
CA ALA A 86 5.01 -2.06 4.49
C ALA A 86 6.45 -1.89 4.00
N PHE A 87 7.29 -2.89 4.27
CA PHE A 87 8.67 -3.00 3.83
C PHE A 87 9.03 -4.49 3.81
N GLY A 88 9.95 -4.92 2.95
CA GLY A 88 10.14 -6.35 2.69
C GLY A 88 11.38 -6.69 1.87
N ILE A 89 11.40 -7.93 1.38
CA ILE A 89 12.52 -8.58 0.67
C ILE A 89 12.47 -8.47 -0.86
N GLY A 90 11.41 -7.85 -1.40
CA GLY A 90 11.20 -7.77 -2.84
C GLY A 90 12.19 -6.82 -3.51
N ASN A 91 12.55 -7.11 -4.76
CA ASN A 91 13.28 -6.20 -5.62
C ASN A 91 12.43 -5.82 -6.84
N ALA A 92 12.85 -4.79 -7.59
CA ALA A 92 12.11 -4.28 -8.75
C ALA A 92 11.85 -5.35 -9.84
N ASN A 93 12.59 -6.46 -9.83
CA ASN A 93 12.49 -7.57 -10.78
C ASN A 93 12.10 -8.89 -10.08
N SER A 94 11.44 -8.85 -8.92
CA SER A 94 10.97 -10.05 -8.21
C SER A 94 9.92 -10.84 -8.99
N ARG A 95 9.27 -10.23 -9.99
CA ARG A 95 8.28 -10.86 -10.89
C ARG A 95 7.11 -11.48 -10.14
N ASP A 96 6.58 -10.78 -9.14
CA ASP A 96 5.34 -11.19 -8.49
C ASP A 96 4.25 -11.42 -9.53
N HIS A 97 3.58 -12.58 -9.46
CA HIS A 97 2.59 -13.06 -10.43
C HIS A 97 3.10 -13.28 -11.88
N GLY A 98 4.41 -13.25 -12.10
CA GLY A 98 5.07 -13.62 -13.35
C GLY A 98 5.77 -14.99 -13.27
N GLY A 99 6.38 -15.41 -14.38
CA GLY A 99 7.26 -16.57 -14.42
C GLY A 99 8.62 -16.29 -13.78
N ASP A 100 9.21 -17.29 -13.13
CA ASP A 100 10.49 -17.20 -12.39
C ASP A 100 10.48 -16.11 -11.32
N GLY A 101 9.43 -16.07 -10.50
CA GLY A 101 9.37 -15.24 -9.29
C GLY A 101 10.58 -15.48 -8.40
N ASN A 102 11.22 -14.41 -7.92
CA ASN A 102 12.52 -14.50 -7.26
C ASN A 102 12.74 -13.46 -6.16
N VAL A 103 13.71 -13.76 -5.29
CA VAL A 103 14.23 -12.89 -4.24
C VAL A 103 15.75 -13.02 -4.23
N SER A 104 16.46 -11.92 -4.02
CA SER A 104 17.91 -11.95 -3.81
C SER A 104 18.23 -12.52 -2.42
N LEU A 105 19.23 -13.40 -2.33
CA LEU A 105 19.69 -13.87 -1.02
C LEU A 105 20.16 -12.72 -0.13
N ALA A 106 20.79 -11.70 -0.69
CA ALA A 106 21.22 -10.52 0.07
C ALA A 106 20.00 -9.78 0.66
N ASP A 107 18.98 -9.49 -0.16
CA ASP A 107 17.75 -8.81 0.30
C ASP A 107 17.05 -9.60 1.42
N TYR A 108 17.02 -10.94 1.27
CA TYR A 108 16.45 -11.83 2.26
C TYR A 108 17.17 -11.74 3.62
N TYR A 109 18.50 -11.82 3.63
CA TYR A 109 19.30 -11.71 4.86
C TYR A 109 19.28 -10.30 5.46
N THR A 110 19.35 -9.26 4.64
CA THR A 110 19.25 -7.86 5.11
C THR A 110 17.94 -7.62 5.82
N HIS A 111 16.82 -8.13 5.28
CA HIS A 111 15.52 -7.95 5.92
C HIS A 111 15.39 -8.73 7.24
N ILE A 112 16.01 -9.91 7.37
CA ILE A 112 16.09 -10.63 8.65
C ILE A 112 16.77 -9.76 9.71
N GLU A 113 17.92 -9.16 9.38
CA GLU A 113 18.66 -8.32 10.32
C GLU A 113 17.89 -7.03 10.66
N LEU A 114 17.20 -6.42 9.68
CA LEU A 114 16.35 -5.26 9.92
C LEU A 114 15.19 -5.58 10.88
N ILE A 115 14.53 -6.74 10.72
CA ILE A 115 13.44 -7.15 11.62
C ILE A 115 13.99 -7.46 13.03
N LYS A 116 15.16 -8.09 13.14
CA LYS A 116 15.82 -8.33 14.43
C LYS A 116 16.11 -7.01 15.14
N GLU A 117 16.68 -6.04 14.43
CA GLU A 117 17.00 -4.72 14.98
C GLU A 117 15.73 -3.96 15.38
N LEU A 118 14.67 -4.02 14.55
CA LEU A 118 13.39 -3.41 14.89
C LEU A 118 12.82 -3.96 16.20
N ILE A 119 12.90 -5.27 16.42
CA ILE A 119 12.43 -5.89 17.68
C ILE A 119 13.31 -5.44 18.85
N ALA A 120 14.64 -5.48 18.70
CA ALA A 120 15.58 -5.07 19.75
C ALA A 120 15.41 -3.59 20.15
N ASN A 121 14.95 -2.74 19.22
CA ASN A 121 14.72 -1.32 19.48
C ASN A 121 13.54 -1.02 20.43
N TYR A 122 12.78 -2.03 20.87
CA TYR A 122 11.74 -1.91 21.89
C TYR A 122 12.19 -2.35 23.30
N GLU A 123 13.44 -2.78 23.47
CA GLU A 123 14.05 -3.09 24.78
C GLU A 123 14.69 -1.85 25.43
#